data_AF-A0A4U1JDG5-F1
#
_entry.id   AF-A0A4U1JDG5-F1
#
_cell.length_a   1.000
_cell.length_b   1.000
_cell.length_c   1.000
_cell.angle_alpha   90.00
_cell.angle_beta   90.00
_cell.angle_gamma   90.00
#
_symmetry.space_group_name_H-M   'P 1'
#
loop_
_entity.id
_entity.type
_entity.pdbx_description
1 polymer ?
#
loop_
_entity_poly.entity_id
_entity_poly.type
_entity_poly.pdbx_seq_one_letter_code
_entity_poly.pdbx_strand_id
1 'polypeptide(L)'
;MLKWLILGLVVFLIYRLAMKRPRYDRLFSPDHLMELSRGLGRAKEAALAGVGLAPPADPFAAGNAFITSADIAIAYTVAREGEEDGHEHHVSMSYRGGAFARAAGGFLAAAILRLLGVEEKPNVLAVSNSGVYHLVFKIPAAEEARFAAKSVPVLDEEAARALLGTAMDERGPLLARLGKLDVKVPKGGA
;
A
#
# COMPACT_ATOMS: atom_id res chain seq x y z
N MET A 1 -29.63 -38.71 -6.42
CA MET A 1 -28.16 -38.65 -6.28
C MET A 1 -27.56 -37.36 -6.86
N LEU A 2 -27.90 -36.96 -8.09
CA LEU A 2 -27.39 -35.73 -8.73
C LEU A 2 -27.58 -34.44 -7.90
N LYS A 3 -28.75 -34.26 -7.27
CA LYS A 3 -29.03 -33.07 -6.43
C LYS A 3 -28.09 -32.95 -5.22
N TRP A 4 -27.69 -34.06 -4.62
CA TRP A 4 -26.78 -34.10 -3.48
C TRP A 4 -25.32 -33.86 -3.90
N LEU A 5 -24.93 -34.33 -5.09
CA LEU A 5 -23.62 -34.04 -5.68
C LEU A 5 -23.48 -32.54 -6.04
N ILE A 6 -24.51 -31.95 -6.64
CA ILE A 6 -24.52 -30.50 -6.94
C ILE A 6 -24.45 -29.69 -5.65
N LEU A 7 -25.24 -30.06 -4.62
CA LEU A 7 -25.19 -29.38 -3.33
C LEU A 7 -23.80 -29.48 -2.69
N GLY A 8 -23.19 -30.67 -2.70
CA GLY A 8 -21.83 -30.88 -2.20
C GLY A 8 -20.79 -30.06 -2.96
N LEU A 9 -20.90 -29.97 -4.28
CA LEU A 9 -20.01 -29.15 -5.11
C LEU A 9 -20.17 -27.65 -4.80
N VAL A 10 -21.41 -27.16 -4.68
CA VAL A 10 -21.67 -25.75 -4.34
C VAL A 10 -21.11 -25.41 -2.96
N VAL A 11 -21.36 -26.25 -1.95
CA VAL A 11 -20.82 -26.06 -0.59
C VAL A 11 -19.29 -26.08 -0.60
N PHE A 12 -18.68 -27.01 -1.34
CA PHE A 12 -17.23 -27.09 -1.49
C PHE A 12 -16.63 -25.84 -2.16
N LEU A 13 -17.28 -25.32 -3.20
CA LEU A 13 -16.85 -24.09 -3.88
C LEU A 13 -17.00 -22.86 -2.97
N ILE A 14 -18.09 -22.75 -2.21
CA ILE A 14 -18.29 -21.69 -1.22
C ILE A 14 -17.24 -21.79 -0.10
N TYR A 15 -16.98 -22.98 0.41
CA TYR A 15 -15.94 -23.24 1.42
C TYR A 15 -14.56 -22.83 0.92
N ARG A 16 -14.19 -23.24 -0.31
CA ARG A 16 -12.92 -22.86 -0.93
C ARG A 16 -12.82 -21.35 -1.14
N LEU A 17 -13.92 -20.69 -1.51
CA LEU A 17 -13.97 -19.24 -1.68
C LEU A 17 -13.83 -18.52 -0.33
N ALA A 18 -14.47 -19.02 0.73
CA ALA A 18 -14.36 -18.49 2.09
C ALA A 18 -12.93 -18.64 2.65
N MET A 19 -12.30 -19.79 2.44
CA MET A 19 -10.90 -20.03 2.85
C MET A 19 -9.88 -19.20 2.08
N LYS A 20 -10.23 -18.71 0.89
CA LYS A 20 -9.43 -17.76 0.10
C LYS A 20 -9.71 -16.30 0.42
N ARG A 21 -10.68 -15.98 1.29
CA ARG A 21 -10.93 -14.60 1.67
C ARG A 21 -9.73 -14.07 2.46
N PRO A 22 -9.28 -12.83 2.17
CA PRO A 22 -8.27 -12.19 2.98
C PRO A 22 -8.76 -12.19 4.44
N ARG A 23 -7.89 -12.61 5.36
CA ARG A 23 -8.16 -12.49 6.78
C ARG A 23 -8.00 -11.03 7.18
N TYR A 24 -9.00 -10.22 6.82
CA TYR A 24 -9.01 -8.78 7.07
C TYR A 24 -8.89 -8.45 8.56
N ASP A 25 -9.27 -9.37 9.45
CA ASP A 25 -9.04 -9.24 10.90
C ASP A 25 -7.55 -9.04 11.22
N ARG A 26 -6.64 -9.67 10.46
CA ARG A 26 -5.19 -9.45 10.61
C ARG A 26 -4.76 -8.11 10.05
N LEU A 27 -5.35 -7.69 8.93
CA LEU A 27 -5.05 -6.39 8.32
C LEU A 27 -5.41 -5.23 9.26
N PHE A 28 -6.56 -5.33 9.93
CA PHE A 28 -7.05 -4.34 10.88
C PHE A 28 -6.60 -4.63 12.30
N SER A 29 -5.37 -5.13 12.48
CA SER A 29 -4.78 -5.39 13.79
C SER A 29 -3.67 -4.39 14.11
N PRO A 30 -3.44 -4.07 15.40
CA PRO A 30 -2.28 -3.28 15.81
C PRO A 30 -0.95 -3.90 15.35
N ASP A 31 -0.84 -5.24 15.42
CA ASP A 31 0.35 -5.98 14.98
C ASP A 31 0.71 -5.69 13.53
N HIS A 32 -0.30 -5.63 12.64
CA HIS A 32 -0.09 -5.31 11.24
C HIS A 32 0.40 -3.88 11.03
N LEU A 33 -0.10 -2.91 11.80
CA LEU A 33 0.37 -1.52 11.73
C LEU A 33 1.80 -1.37 12.26
N MET A 34 2.16 -2.12 13.30
CA MET A 34 3.54 -2.18 13.79
C MET A 34 4.48 -2.77 12.72
N GLU A 35 4.09 -3.87 12.09
CA GLU A 35 4.82 -4.48 10.97
C GLU A 35 4.95 -3.51 9.78
N LEU A 36 3.84 -2.88 9.39
CA LEU A 36 3.76 -1.87 8.34
C LEU A 36 4.74 -0.72 8.59
N SER A 37 4.77 -0.18 9.81
CA SER A 37 5.64 0.96 10.15
C SER A 37 7.12 0.63 9.95
N ARG A 38 7.55 -0.57 10.37
CA ARG A 38 8.94 -1.04 10.22
C ARG A 38 9.28 -1.31 8.75
N GLY A 39 8.37 -1.97 8.02
CA GLY A 39 8.56 -2.27 6.61
C GLY A 39 8.63 -1.00 5.75
N LEU A 40 7.72 -0.06 6.01
CA LEU A 40 7.63 1.21 5.31
C LEU A 40 8.87 2.08 5.54
N GLY A 41 9.40 2.12 6.77
CA GLY A 41 10.66 2.80 7.08
C GLY A 41 11.81 2.32 6.20
N ARG A 42 12.04 1.00 6.17
CA ARG A 42 13.08 0.39 5.32
C ARG A 42 12.84 0.65 3.82
N ALA A 43 11.59 0.52 3.37
CA ALA A 43 11.26 0.73 1.97
C ALA A 43 11.47 2.19 1.53
N LYS A 44 11.12 3.15 2.39
CA LYS A 44 11.38 4.59 2.18
C LYS A 44 12.88 4.85 2.08
N GLU A 45 13.68 4.34 3.02
CA GLU A 45 15.14 4.53 3.02
C GLU A 45 15.78 3.99 1.74
N ALA A 46 15.41 2.76 1.33
CA ALA A 46 15.90 2.15 0.10
C ALA A 46 15.49 2.96 -1.15
N ALA A 47 14.25 3.42 -1.21
CA ALA A 47 13.77 4.20 -2.33
C ALA A 47 14.42 5.59 -2.42
N LEU A 48 14.67 6.25 -1.29
CA LEU A 48 15.36 7.54 -1.22
C LEU A 48 16.84 7.41 -1.63
N ALA A 49 17.50 6.30 -1.29
CA ALA A 49 18.86 6.02 -1.72
C ALA A 49 18.97 5.80 -3.25
N GLY A 50 17.88 5.39 -3.90
CA GLY A 50 17.80 5.15 -5.34
C GLY A 50 17.24 6.32 -6.16
N VAL A 51 17.03 7.50 -5.59
CA VAL A 51 16.45 8.65 -6.31
C VAL A 51 17.31 9.03 -7.51
N GLY A 52 16.67 9.20 -8.67
CA GLY A 52 17.32 9.55 -9.93
C GLY A 52 17.90 8.34 -10.69
N LEU A 53 17.80 7.13 -10.15
CA LEU A 53 18.09 5.90 -10.86
C LEU A 53 16.83 5.33 -11.52
N ALA A 54 17.02 4.47 -12.53
CA ALA A 54 15.92 3.72 -13.09
C ALA A 54 15.28 2.83 -12.01
N PRO A 55 13.94 2.65 -11.99
CA PRO A 55 13.28 1.75 -11.06
C PRO A 55 13.90 0.34 -11.13
N PRO A 56 14.16 -0.30 -9.98
CA PRO A 56 14.74 -1.63 -9.97
C PRO A 56 13.81 -2.64 -10.63
N ALA A 57 14.39 -3.60 -11.36
CA ALA A 57 13.63 -4.69 -11.99
C ALA A 57 12.88 -5.55 -10.95
N ASP A 58 13.47 -5.72 -9.76
CA ASP A 58 12.83 -6.36 -8.61
C ASP A 58 12.87 -5.45 -7.38
N PRO A 59 11.75 -4.77 -7.04
CA PRO A 59 11.64 -3.93 -5.85
C PRO A 59 11.81 -4.70 -4.52
N PHE A 60 11.57 -6.01 -4.48
CA PHE A 60 11.74 -6.77 -3.24
C PHE A 60 13.23 -7.00 -2.96
N ALA A 61 14.01 -7.34 -3.99
CA ALA A 61 15.45 -7.51 -3.87
C ALA A 61 16.17 -6.20 -3.53
N ALA A 62 15.70 -5.08 -4.06
CA ALA A 62 16.25 -3.75 -3.79
C ALA A 62 15.79 -3.15 -2.44
N GLY A 63 14.95 -3.85 -1.68
CA GLY A 63 14.54 -3.46 -0.32
C GLY A 63 13.48 -2.36 -0.25
N ASN A 64 13.06 -1.83 -1.41
CA ASN A 64 12.01 -0.85 -1.57
C ASN A 64 10.61 -1.48 -1.66
N ALA A 65 10.49 -2.80 -1.50
CA ALA A 65 9.24 -3.50 -1.30
C ALA A 65 9.33 -4.58 -0.20
N PHE A 66 8.19 -4.88 0.42
CA PHE A 66 8.06 -5.91 1.44
C PHE A 66 6.68 -6.54 1.42
N ILE A 67 6.55 -7.70 2.07
CA ILE A 67 5.29 -8.41 2.24
C ILE A 67 5.02 -8.51 3.73
N THR A 68 3.82 -8.11 4.14
CA THR A 68 3.36 -8.23 5.53
C THR A 68 2.82 -9.63 5.83
N SER A 69 2.73 -9.97 7.11
CA SER A 69 2.10 -11.20 7.61
C SER A 69 0.61 -11.35 7.25
N ALA A 70 -0.04 -10.26 6.80
CA ALA A 70 -1.39 -10.25 6.24
C ALA A 70 -1.41 -10.43 4.71
N ASP A 71 -0.31 -10.89 4.12
CA ASP A 71 -0.12 -11.11 2.67
C ASP A 71 -0.32 -9.84 1.82
N ILE A 72 -0.12 -8.65 2.42
CA ILE A 72 -0.09 -7.40 1.66
C ILE A 72 1.33 -7.13 1.20
N ALA A 73 1.50 -7.05 -0.12
CA ALA A 73 2.71 -6.56 -0.76
C ALA A 73 2.64 -5.03 -0.86
N ILE A 74 3.71 -4.37 -0.39
CA ILE A 74 3.86 -2.92 -0.41
C ILE A 74 5.18 -2.60 -1.11
N ALA A 75 5.13 -1.74 -2.11
CA ALA A 75 6.32 -1.22 -2.79
C ALA A 75 6.31 0.31 -2.70
N TYR A 76 7.46 0.90 -2.43
CA TYR A 76 7.69 2.33 -2.34
C TYR A 76 8.69 2.74 -3.41
N THR A 77 8.37 3.75 -4.21
CA THR A 77 9.29 4.30 -5.21
C THR A 77 9.23 5.81 -5.22
N VAL A 78 10.32 6.45 -5.65
CA VAL A 78 10.41 7.90 -5.79
C VAL A 78 10.75 8.22 -7.23
N ALA A 79 9.92 9.02 -7.87
CA ALA A 79 10.15 9.55 -9.21
C ALA A 79 10.53 11.03 -9.11
N ARG A 80 11.56 11.43 -9.86
CA ARG A 80 11.98 12.83 -9.93
C ARG A 80 11.26 13.50 -11.09
N GLU A 81 10.39 14.45 -10.77
CA GLU A 81 9.69 15.27 -11.76
C GLU A 81 10.47 16.59 -11.84
N GLY A 82 11.42 16.71 -12.78
CA GLY A 82 12.27 17.92 -12.89
C GLY A 82 13.16 18.22 -11.67
N GLU A 83 13.98 19.27 -11.75
CA GLU A 83 14.81 19.70 -10.61
C GLU A 83 14.07 20.64 -9.65
N GLU A 84 13.09 21.40 -10.14
CA GLU A 84 12.41 22.46 -9.38
C GLU A 84 11.07 22.01 -8.78
N ASP A 85 10.49 20.93 -9.30
CA ASP A 85 9.13 20.52 -8.98
C ASP A 85 9.05 19.59 -7.75
N GLY A 86 10.18 19.09 -7.23
CA GLY A 86 10.22 18.16 -6.10
C GLY A 86 10.08 16.69 -6.53
N HIS A 87 9.90 15.78 -5.57
CA HIS A 87 9.77 14.36 -5.87
C HIS A 87 8.34 13.85 -5.71
N GLU A 88 7.95 12.98 -6.65
CA GLU A 88 6.70 12.24 -6.59
C GLU A 88 6.95 10.89 -5.94
N HIS A 89 6.26 10.62 -4.85
CA HIS A 89 6.37 9.38 -4.09
C HIS A 89 5.18 8.48 -4.40
N HIS A 90 5.48 7.22 -4.68
CA HIS A 90 4.50 6.20 -5.05
C HIS A 90 4.55 5.07 -4.06
N VAL A 91 3.39 4.71 -3.51
CA VAL A 91 3.21 3.52 -2.70
C VAL A 91 2.20 2.60 -3.37
N SER A 92 2.67 1.46 -3.86
CA SER A 92 1.84 0.44 -4.49
C SER A 92 1.50 -0.64 -3.49
N MET A 93 0.21 -0.98 -3.38
CA MET A 93 -0.32 -1.94 -2.41
C MET A 93 -1.14 -3.00 -3.14
N SER A 94 -0.84 -4.28 -2.89
CA SER A 94 -1.62 -5.40 -3.44
C SER A 94 -1.71 -6.56 -2.46
N TYR A 95 -2.72 -7.43 -2.64
CA TYR A 95 -2.90 -8.62 -1.81
C TYR A 95 -2.39 -9.87 -2.55
N ARG A 96 -1.46 -10.60 -1.94
CA ARG A 96 -0.86 -11.85 -2.44
C ARG A 96 -1.80 -13.04 -2.27
N GLY A 97 -3.00 -12.93 -2.81
CA GLY A 97 -4.01 -13.99 -2.74
C GLY A 97 -5.28 -13.71 -3.53
N GLY A 98 -5.36 -12.59 -4.25
CA GLY A 98 -6.49 -12.25 -5.11
C GLY A 98 -6.94 -10.80 -4.93
N ALA A 99 -8.25 -10.58 -5.00
CA ALA A 99 -8.82 -9.24 -4.97
C ALA A 99 -8.54 -8.51 -3.64
N PHE A 100 -8.02 -7.29 -3.74
CA PHE A 100 -7.78 -6.43 -2.59
C PHE A 100 -8.96 -5.47 -2.39
N ALA A 101 -9.67 -5.58 -1.26
CA ALA A 101 -10.89 -4.82 -1.04
C ALA A 101 -10.63 -3.31 -0.98
N ARG A 102 -11.55 -2.54 -1.55
CA ARG A 102 -11.50 -1.07 -1.56
C ARG A 102 -11.36 -0.46 -0.17
N ALA A 103 -12.15 -0.93 0.80
CA ALA A 103 -12.06 -0.45 2.18
C ALA A 103 -10.68 -0.70 2.82
N ALA A 104 -10.03 -1.81 2.46
CA ALA A 104 -8.69 -2.15 2.92
C ALA A 104 -7.61 -1.28 2.27
N GLY A 105 -7.71 -1.04 0.95
CA GLY A 105 -6.81 -0.12 0.24
C GLY A 105 -6.89 1.30 0.77
N GLY A 106 -8.09 1.81 1.04
CA GLY A 106 -8.28 3.14 1.65
C GLY A 106 -7.72 3.24 3.06
N PHE A 107 -7.91 2.21 3.89
CA PHE A 107 -7.35 2.17 5.24
C PHE A 107 -5.82 2.19 5.23
N LEU A 108 -5.18 1.34 4.42
CA LEU A 108 -3.72 1.33 4.33
C LEU A 108 -3.18 2.65 3.79
N ALA A 109 -3.85 3.25 2.81
CA ALA A 109 -3.46 4.57 2.31
C ALA A 109 -3.46 5.62 3.43
N ALA A 110 -4.52 5.68 4.24
CA ALA A 110 -4.60 6.60 5.38
C ALA A 110 -3.49 6.34 6.41
N ALA A 111 -3.30 5.07 6.80
CA ALA A 111 -2.25 4.70 7.74
C ALA A 111 -0.85 5.07 7.24
N ILE A 112 -0.58 4.87 5.94
CA ILE A 112 0.71 5.18 5.32
C ILE A 112 0.95 6.69 5.26
N LEU A 113 -0.06 7.50 4.89
CA LEU A 113 0.06 8.96 4.91
C LEU A 113 0.42 9.49 6.30
N ARG A 114 -0.24 8.98 7.34
CA ARG A 114 0.05 9.33 8.75
C ARG A 114 1.43 8.88 9.20
N LEU A 115 1.84 7.65 8.87
CA LEU A 115 3.19 7.14 9.18
C LEU A 115 4.29 7.98 8.52
N LEU A 116 4.04 8.49 7.33
CA LEU A 116 4.97 9.36 6.61
C LEU A 116 4.87 10.83 7.04
N GLY A 117 3.80 11.21 7.76
CA GLY A 117 3.50 12.57 8.19
C GLY A 117 3.22 13.50 7.00
N VAL A 118 2.43 13.02 6.04
CA VAL A 118 2.09 13.71 4.78
C VAL A 118 0.58 13.74 4.52
N GLU A 119 -0.23 13.54 5.56
CA GLU A 119 -1.69 13.53 5.48
C GLU A 119 -2.30 14.84 4.93
N GLU A 120 -1.65 15.97 5.17
CA GLU A 120 -2.05 17.29 4.67
C GLU A 120 -1.50 17.59 3.26
N LYS A 121 -0.61 16.75 2.73
CA LYS A 121 -0.03 16.96 1.40
C LYS A 121 -1.03 16.51 0.32
N PRO A 122 -1.04 17.18 -0.85
CA PRO A 122 -1.78 16.71 -2.00
C PRO A 122 -1.43 15.25 -2.30
N ASN A 123 -2.45 14.39 -2.30
CA ASN A 123 -2.30 12.97 -2.54
C ASN A 123 -3.45 12.45 -3.39
N VAL A 124 -3.16 11.38 -4.13
CA VAL A 124 -4.11 10.65 -4.96
C VAL A 124 -4.05 9.19 -4.58
N LEU A 125 -5.22 8.62 -4.29
CA LEU A 125 -5.38 7.18 -4.23
C LEU A 125 -6.06 6.74 -5.53
N ALA A 126 -5.47 5.77 -6.20
CA ALA A 126 -6.04 5.19 -7.41
C ALA A 126 -5.90 3.67 -7.42
N VAL A 127 -6.66 3.03 -8.30
CA VAL A 127 -6.58 1.59 -8.52
C VAL A 127 -6.30 1.28 -9.98
N SER A 128 -5.39 0.35 -10.23
CA SER A 128 -5.09 -0.16 -11.57
C SER A 128 -6.09 -1.23 -11.99
N ASN A 129 -6.11 -1.56 -13.28
CA ASN A 129 -6.94 -2.66 -13.80
C ASN A 129 -6.54 -4.04 -13.24
N SER A 130 -5.32 -4.19 -12.72
CA SER A 130 -4.87 -5.41 -12.04
C SER A 130 -5.24 -5.46 -10.55
N GLY A 131 -5.92 -4.43 -10.02
CA GLY A 131 -6.35 -4.38 -8.62
C GLY A 131 -5.26 -3.91 -7.64
N VAL A 132 -4.18 -3.33 -8.15
CA VAL A 132 -3.13 -2.69 -7.33
C VAL A 132 -3.59 -1.28 -6.97
N TYR A 133 -3.49 -0.93 -5.69
CA TYR A 133 -3.77 0.43 -5.22
C TYR A 133 -2.49 1.23 -5.23
N HIS A 134 -2.55 2.42 -5.82
CA HIS A 134 -1.43 3.35 -5.91
C HIS A 134 -1.78 4.59 -5.09
N LEU A 135 -1.02 4.83 -4.03
CA LEU A 135 -1.02 6.09 -3.30
C LEU A 135 0.13 6.94 -3.83
N VAL A 136 -0.19 8.08 -4.41
CA VAL A 136 0.77 9.01 -4.99
C VAL A 136 0.68 10.33 -4.22
N PHE A 137 1.82 10.89 -3.81
CA PHE A 137 1.89 12.20 -3.17
C PHE A 137 3.19 12.89 -3.56
N LYS A 138 3.18 14.22 -3.54
CA LYS A 138 4.32 15.04 -3.96
C LYS A 138 4.94 15.75 -2.76
N ILE A 139 6.26 15.69 -2.67
CA ILE A 139 7.04 16.45 -1.70
C ILE A 139 7.72 17.60 -2.44
N PRO A 140 7.51 18.87 -2.04
CA PRO A 140 8.17 19.99 -2.68
C PRO A 140 9.69 19.92 -2.49
N ALA A 141 10.47 20.38 -3.48
CA ALA A 141 11.93 20.37 -3.45
C ALA A 141 12.51 20.99 -2.15
N ALA A 142 11.90 22.07 -1.65
CA ALA A 142 12.31 22.73 -0.41
C ALA A 142 12.12 21.89 0.86
N GLU A 143 11.27 20.86 0.81
CA GLU A 143 10.96 19.98 1.94
C GLU A 143 11.62 18.60 1.83
N GLU A 144 12.18 18.24 0.67
CA GLU A 144 12.76 16.93 0.38
C GLU A 144 13.79 16.49 1.42
N ALA A 145 14.78 17.34 1.71
CA ALA A 145 15.83 17.01 2.66
C ALA A 145 15.27 16.73 4.07
N ARG A 146 14.26 17.51 4.49
CA ARG A 146 13.57 17.33 5.77
C ARG A 146 12.72 16.06 5.78
N PHE A 147 12.01 15.79 4.68
CA PHE A 147 11.22 14.57 4.53
C PHE A 147 12.11 13.34 4.54
N ALA A 148 13.23 13.36 3.82
CA ALA A 148 14.20 12.28 3.74
C ALA A 148 14.84 11.98 5.10
N ALA A 149 15.21 13.02 5.85
CA ALA A 149 15.79 12.88 7.20
C ALA A 149 14.79 12.40 8.27
N LYS A 150 13.49 12.62 8.06
CA LYS A 150 12.45 12.17 9.00
C LYS A 150 12.22 10.66 8.88
N SER A 151 12.66 9.90 9.88
CA SER A 151 12.38 8.47 9.97
C SER A 151 10.89 8.19 10.12
N VAL A 152 10.43 7.07 9.55
CA VAL A 152 9.08 6.54 9.85
C VAL A 152 9.08 6.05 11.30
N PRO A 153 8.11 6.46 12.13
CA PRO A 153 8.06 6.03 13.53
C PRO A 153 7.82 4.52 13.61
N VAL A 154 8.58 3.83 14.46
CA VAL A 154 8.28 2.43 14.80
C VAL A 154 7.20 2.45 15.86
N LEU A 155 6.03 1.90 15.53
CA LEU A 155 4.90 1.88 16.46
C LEU A 155 5.09 0.82 17.56
N ASP A 156 4.68 1.17 18.76
CA ASP A 156 4.29 0.23 19.80
C ASP A 156 2.79 -0.08 19.70
N GLU A 157 2.28 -0.89 20.63
CA GLU A 157 0.88 -1.33 20.60
C GLU A 157 -0.11 -0.18 20.80
N GLU A 158 0.20 0.77 21.69
CA GLU A 158 -0.69 1.90 21.99
C GLU A 158 -0.80 2.83 20.78
N ALA A 159 0.34 3.23 20.20
CA ALA A 159 0.38 4.06 19.02
C ALA A 159 -0.27 3.36 17.81
N ALA A 160 -0.12 2.04 17.68
CA ALA A 160 -0.79 1.26 16.64
C ALA A 160 -2.31 1.23 16.82
N ARG A 161 -2.82 1.10 18.04
CA ARG A 161 -4.28 1.17 18.32
C ARG A 161 -4.84 2.56 18.02
N ALA A 162 -4.12 3.62 18.38
CA ALA A 162 -4.52 4.99 18.06
C ALA A 162 -4.56 5.21 16.54
N LEU A 163 -3.51 4.81 15.83
CA LEU A 163 -3.45 4.93 14.37
C LEU A 163 -4.56 4.12 13.68
N LEU A 164 -4.92 2.96 14.20
CA LEU A 164 -6.00 2.14 13.67
C LEU A 164 -7.33 2.91 13.64
N GLY A 165 -7.68 3.58 14.74
CA GLY A 165 -8.88 4.41 14.83
C GLY A 165 -8.85 5.56 13.82
N THR A 166 -7.76 6.33 13.82
CA THR A 166 -7.60 7.47 12.89
C THR A 166 -7.65 7.05 11.43
N ALA A 167 -6.95 5.97 11.05
CA ALA A 167 -6.93 5.49 9.67
C ALA A 167 -8.30 4.91 9.23
N MET A 168 -9.10 4.38 10.16
CA MET A 168 -10.48 3.96 9.88
C MET A 168 -11.38 5.14 9.53
N ASP A 169 -11.22 6.27 10.23
CA ASP A 169 -12.01 7.49 10.00
C ASP A 169 -11.59 8.18 8.69
N GLU A 170 -10.28 8.22 8.42
CA GLU A 170 -9.70 8.95 7.29
C GLU A 170 -9.80 8.24 5.94
N ARG A 171 -10.09 6.93 5.93
CA ARG A 171 -10.23 6.19 4.67
C ARG A 171 -11.39 6.70 3.81
N GLY A 172 -12.46 7.23 4.43
CA GLY A 172 -13.67 7.67 3.73
C GLY A 172 -13.37 8.75 2.68
N PRO A 173 -12.77 9.89 3.08
CA PRO A 173 -12.34 10.95 2.16
C PRO A 173 -11.37 10.50 1.05
N LEU A 174 -10.47 9.56 1.32
CA LEU A 174 -9.58 8.99 0.30
C LEU A 174 -10.37 8.16 -0.72
N LEU A 175 -11.29 7.32 -0.23
CA LEU A 175 -12.11 6.49 -1.10
C LEU A 175 -13.12 7.27 -1.90
N ALA A 176 -13.63 8.40 -1.39
CA ALA A 176 -14.51 9.30 -2.13
C ALA A 176 -13.82 9.89 -3.37
N ARG A 177 -12.49 10.11 -3.30
CA ARG A 177 -11.65 10.63 -4.38
C ARG A 177 -10.91 9.55 -5.16
N LEU A 178 -11.25 8.27 -4.95
CA LEU A 178 -10.58 7.15 -5.59
C LEU A 178 -10.70 7.24 -7.12
N GLY A 179 -9.58 7.46 -7.78
CA GLY A 179 -9.49 7.46 -9.25
C GLY A 179 -9.25 6.07 -9.83
N LYS A 180 -9.49 5.93 -11.14
CA LYS A 180 -8.88 4.86 -11.93
C LYS A 180 -7.62 5.42 -12.54
N LEU A 181 -6.48 4.74 -12.35
CA LEU A 181 -5.25 5.10 -13.04
C LEU A 181 -5.16 4.24 -14.31
N ASP A 182 -5.30 4.86 -15.48
CA ASP A 182 -4.92 4.25 -16.76
C ASP A 182 -3.39 4.37 -16.93
N VAL A 183 -2.64 3.63 -16.11
CA VAL A 183 -1.19 3.50 -16.33
C VAL A 183 -0.98 2.62 -17.54
N LYS A 184 -0.53 3.21 -18.66
CA LYS A 184 0.14 2.43 -19.71
C LYS A 184 1.48 1.98 -19.14
N VAL A 185 1.50 0.80 -18.53
CA VAL A 185 2.76 0.14 -18.14
C VAL A 185 3.58 -0.03 -19.43
N PRO A 186 4.80 0.52 -19.54
CA PRO A 186 5.66 0.21 -20.67
C PRO A 186 5.85 -1.31 -20.67
N LYS A 187 5.48 -1.98 -21.76
CA LYS A 187 5.81 -3.39 -21.92
C LYS A 187 7.34 -3.48 -21.87
N GLY A 188 7.88 -4.04 -20.79
CA GLY A 188 9.30 -4.40 -20.72
C GLY A 188 9.62 -5.24 -21.94
N GLY A 189 10.55 -4.76 -22.77
CA GLY A 189 11.13 -5.52 -23.85
C GLY A 189 11.83 -6.74 -23.26
N ALA A 190 11.39 -7.92 -23.69
CA ALA A 190 12.13 -9.16 -23.55
C ALA A 190 13.42 -9.10 -24.39
#